data_AF-A0ABD3T6E3-F1
#
_entry.id   AF-A0ABD3T6E3-F1
#
_cell.length_a   1.000
_cell.length_b   1.000
_cell.length_c   1.000
_cell.angle_alpha   90.00
_cell.angle_beta   90.00
_cell.angle_gamma   90.00
#
_symmetry.space_group_name_H-M   'P 1'
#
loop_
_entity.id
_entity.type
_entity.pdbx_description
1 polymer ?
#
loop_
_entity_poly.entity_id
_entity_poly.type
_entity_poly.pdbx_seq_one_letter_code
_entity_poly.pdbx_strand_id
1 'polypeptide(L)'
;MLLNTVSFIFLISVSQGAVTTNTPLGTNCTTSYECGTGFCCRDAAGQLVDGSLDRQGPFGHLAHSGDVSRSGTCSNRLGQAGEVCESSCGCDQGLECYRPMSGACCPPMRCYDAAYVKQQREYWHNCFSNPHCAIPP
;
A
#
# COMPACT_ATOMS: atom_id res chain seq x y z
N MET A 1 66.70 -9.62 9.58
CA MET A 1 65.49 -8.78 9.44
C MET A 1 64.34 -9.71 9.03
N LEU A 2 63.54 -10.14 10.00
CA LEU A 2 62.36 -10.99 9.80
C LEU A 2 61.15 -10.06 9.67
N LEU A 3 60.56 -9.95 8.48
CA LEU A 3 59.25 -9.30 8.31
C LEU A 3 58.16 -10.36 8.51
N ASN A 4 57.45 -10.26 9.63
CA ASN A 4 56.20 -10.96 9.88
C ASN A 4 55.06 -10.19 9.21
N THR A 5 54.50 -10.70 8.13
CA THR A 5 53.24 -10.23 7.55
C THR A 5 52.10 -11.06 8.12
N VAL A 6 51.39 -10.49 9.10
CA VAL A 6 50.15 -11.08 9.63
C VAL A 6 49.01 -10.70 8.68
N SER A 7 48.52 -11.69 7.95
CA SER A 7 47.40 -11.55 7.00
C SER A 7 46.09 -11.68 7.78
N PHE A 8 45.41 -10.55 8.05
CA PHE A 8 44.09 -10.55 8.67
C PHE A 8 43.02 -10.85 7.61
N ILE A 9 42.55 -12.09 7.56
CA ILE A 9 41.35 -12.48 6.81
C ILE A 9 40.14 -12.08 7.64
N PHE A 10 39.54 -10.93 7.34
CA PHE A 10 38.21 -10.59 7.85
C PHE A 10 37.16 -11.40 7.09
N LEU A 11 36.80 -12.57 7.60
CA LEU A 11 35.57 -13.25 7.23
C LEU A 11 34.40 -12.48 7.85
N ILE A 12 33.83 -11.53 7.10
CA ILE A 12 32.55 -10.94 7.46
C ILE A 12 31.49 -11.98 7.13
N SER A 13 31.19 -12.84 8.11
CA SER A 13 30.02 -13.71 8.08
C SER A 13 28.78 -12.82 8.07
N VAL A 14 28.24 -12.52 6.88
CA VAL A 14 26.91 -11.92 6.75
C VAL A 14 25.92 -13.00 7.18
N SER A 15 25.59 -13.02 8.48
CA SER A 15 24.40 -13.71 8.94
C SER A 15 23.23 -12.99 8.29
N GLN A 16 22.71 -13.56 7.20
CA GLN A 16 21.38 -13.25 6.71
C GLN A 16 20.45 -13.55 7.88
N GLY A 17 20.10 -12.52 8.65
CA GLY A 17 18.99 -12.58 9.57
C GLY A 17 17.78 -12.88 8.71
N ALA A 18 17.41 -14.15 8.62
CA ALA A 18 16.08 -14.53 8.23
C ALA A 18 15.17 -13.86 9.26
N VAL A 19 14.65 -12.70 8.90
CA VAL A 19 13.51 -12.12 9.58
C VAL A 19 12.38 -13.10 9.30
N THR A 20 12.23 -14.08 10.20
CA THR A 20 11.00 -14.85 10.34
C THR A 20 9.94 -13.91 10.88
N THR A 21 9.50 -12.96 10.05
CA THR A 21 8.09 -12.60 10.08
C THR A 21 7.37 -13.88 9.69
N ASN A 22 6.49 -14.37 10.55
CA ASN A 22 5.50 -15.37 10.18
C ASN A 22 4.63 -14.74 9.09
N THR A 23 5.14 -14.71 7.87
CA THR A 23 4.51 -14.09 6.73
C THR A 23 3.42 -15.04 6.27
N PRO A 24 2.17 -14.62 6.26
CA PRO A 24 1.04 -15.49 5.97
C PRO A 24 0.89 -15.75 4.45
N LEU A 25 1.98 -15.84 3.68
CA LEU A 25 1.92 -16.05 2.23
C LEU A 25 1.11 -17.34 1.93
N GLY A 26 0.09 -17.22 1.08
CA GLY A 26 -0.82 -18.32 0.75
C GLY A 26 -1.87 -18.65 1.82
N THR A 27 -1.93 -17.93 2.94
CA THR A 27 -3.06 -18.09 3.87
C THR A 27 -4.29 -17.41 3.31
N ASN A 28 -5.45 -17.96 3.65
CA ASN A 28 -6.71 -17.29 3.36
C ASN A 28 -6.78 -15.94 4.08
N CYS A 29 -7.35 -14.97 3.40
CA CYS A 29 -7.59 -13.64 3.93
C CYS A 29 -8.93 -13.12 3.42
N THR A 30 -9.54 -12.22 4.19
CA THR A 30 -10.71 -11.44 3.73
C THR A 30 -10.36 -9.98 3.48
N THR A 31 -9.23 -9.54 4.04
CA THR A 31 -8.70 -8.19 3.90
C THR A 31 -7.17 -8.23 3.79
N SER A 32 -6.57 -7.22 3.17
CA SER A 32 -5.11 -7.13 3.10
C SER A 32 -4.45 -6.85 4.45
N TYR A 33 -5.19 -6.41 5.47
CA TYR A 33 -4.67 -6.22 6.83
C TYR A 33 -4.23 -7.53 7.48
N GLU A 34 -4.94 -8.61 7.21
CA GLU A 34 -4.61 -9.96 7.71
C GLU A 34 -3.26 -10.48 7.19
N CYS A 35 -2.81 -9.97 6.04
CA CYS A 35 -1.59 -10.41 5.39
C CYS A 35 -0.30 -9.77 5.95
N GLY A 36 -0.43 -8.69 6.72
CA GLY A 36 0.70 -7.90 7.20
C GLY A 36 1.32 -6.99 6.14
N THR A 37 2.32 -6.20 6.55
CA THR A 37 2.98 -5.22 5.69
C THR A 37 3.73 -5.87 4.53
N GLY A 38 3.51 -5.35 3.32
CA GLY A 38 4.18 -5.84 2.10
C GLY A 38 3.46 -7.00 1.43
N PHE A 39 2.27 -7.36 1.91
CA PHE A 39 1.43 -8.41 1.34
C PHE A 39 0.01 -7.89 1.12
N CYS A 40 -0.64 -8.41 0.09
CA CYS A 40 -1.98 -8.02 -0.33
C CYS A 40 -2.87 -9.24 -0.42
N CYS A 41 -4.14 -9.10 -0.01
CA CYS A 41 -5.12 -10.15 -0.17
C CYS A 41 -5.60 -10.18 -1.63
N ARG A 42 -5.36 -11.30 -2.32
CA ARG A 42 -5.66 -11.44 -3.75
C ARG A 42 -6.62 -12.60 -3.98
N ASP A 43 -7.64 -12.40 -4.80
CA ASP A 43 -8.53 -13.49 -5.21
C ASP A 43 -7.84 -14.44 -6.21
N ALA A 44 -8.54 -15.49 -6.62
CA ALA A 44 -8.01 -16.47 -7.58
C ALA A 44 -7.70 -15.88 -8.97
N ALA A 45 -8.31 -14.74 -9.33
CA ALA A 45 -8.03 -14.00 -10.56
C ALA A 45 -6.87 -12.99 -10.38
N GLY A 46 -6.29 -12.91 -9.19
CA GLY A 46 -5.23 -11.97 -8.84
C GLY A 46 -5.71 -10.53 -8.62
N GLN A 47 -7.02 -10.31 -8.50
CA GLN A 47 -7.57 -8.99 -8.15
C GLN A 47 -7.45 -8.75 -6.65
N LEU A 48 -7.31 -7.48 -6.26
CA LEU A 48 -7.28 -7.13 -4.86
C LEU A 48 -8.64 -7.43 -4.21
N VAL A 49 -8.60 -8.18 -3.12
CA VAL A 49 -9.75 -8.32 -2.23
C VAL A 49 -9.75 -7.08 -1.35
N ASP A 50 -10.60 -6.14 -1.72
CA ASP A 50 -10.80 -4.91 -0.96
C ASP A 50 -12.01 -5.06 -0.04
N GLY A 51 -11.76 -5.15 1.26
CA GLY A 51 -12.80 -5.15 2.30
C GLY A 51 -13.45 -3.78 2.53
N SER A 52 -13.02 -2.75 1.80
CA SER A 52 -13.37 -1.33 2.03
C SER A 52 -14.34 -0.75 0.99
N LEU A 53 -14.64 -1.48 -0.09
CA LEU A 53 -15.27 -0.90 -1.29
C LEU A 53 -16.81 -0.73 -1.27
N ASP A 54 -17.49 -0.98 -0.14
CA ASP A 54 -18.94 -0.69 0.00
C ASP A 54 -19.27 0.38 1.05
N ARG A 55 -18.28 1.06 1.65
CA ARG A 55 -18.53 2.04 2.73
C ARG A 55 -18.60 3.51 2.32
N GLN A 56 -18.55 3.84 1.04
CA GLN A 56 -18.42 5.23 0.59
C GLN A 56 -19.60 5.69 -0.27
N GLY A 57 -20.76 5.76 0.38
CA GLY A 57 -21.86 6.63 -0.04
C GLY A 57 -22.08 7.74 1.02
N PRO A 58 -22.70 8.88 0.65
CA PRO A 58 -23.02 9.96 1.59
C PRO A 58 -24.00 9.58 2.73
N PHE A 59 -24.51 8.34 2.72
CA PHE A 59 -25.34 7.74 3.76
C PHE A 59 -24.78 6.37 4.22
N GLY A 60 -23.47 6.28 4.48
CA GLY A 60 -22.73 5.04 4.82
C GLY A 60 -23.17 4.25 6.06
N HIS A 61 -24.39 4.46 6.57
CA HIS A 61 -25.03 3.68 7.63
C HIS A 61 -26.25 2.84 7.17
N LEU A 62 -26.70 2.94 5.91
CA LEU A 62 -27.95 2.29 5.48
C LEU A 62 -27.87 1.38 4.23
N ALA A 63 -26.68 1.05 3.73
CA ALA A 63 -26.55 0.01 2.70
C ALA A 63 -26.37 -1.38 3.36
N HIS A 64 -27.49 -1.97 3.79
CA HIS A 64 -27.57 -3.41 4.02
C HIS A 64 -27.84 -4.10 2.67
N SER A 65 -26.92 -4.95 2.20
CA SER A 65 -27.15 -6.22 1.47
C SER A 65 -26.02 -6.52 0.49
N GLY A 66 -25.15 -7.45 0.87
CA GLY A 66 -24.11 -7.97 0.00
C GLY A 66 -22.82 -8.26 0.74
N ASP A 67 -22.88 -9.11 1.75
CA ASP A 67 -21.71 -9.84 2.25
C ASP A 67 -21.24 -10.77 1.13
N VAL A 68 -20.71 -10.20 0.04
CA VAL A 68 -19.84 -10.96 -0.84
C VAL A 68 -18.53 -11.00 -0.06
N SER A 69 -18.46 -11.92 0.89
CA SER A 69 -17.22 -12.35 1.54
C SER A 69 -16.27 -12.84 0.45
N ARG A 70 -15.66 -11.90 -0.27
CA ARG A 70 -14.58 -12.17 -1.21
C ARG A 70 -13.43 -12.59 -0.33
N SER A 71 -13.13 -13.88 -0.38
CA SER A 71 -11.95 -14.43 0.23
C SER A 71 -10.86 -14.48 -0.82
N GLY A 72 -9.64 -14.21 -0.38
CA GLY A 72 -8.44 -14.32 -1.19
C GLY A 72 -7.37 -15.08 -0.45
N THR A 73 -6.17 -15.03 -1.00
CA THR A 73 -4.96 -15.49 -0.34
C THR A 73 -3.96 -14.36 -0.26
N CYS A 74 -3.18 -14.34 0.81
CA CYS A 74 -2.13 -13.36 0.97
C CYS A 74 -1.03 -13.61 -0.06
N SER A 75 -0.74 -12.58 -0.84
CA SER A 75 0.23 -12.60 -1.92
C SER A 75 1.24 -11.48 -1.74
N ASN A 76 2.46 -11.67 -2.25
CA ASN A 76 3.47 -10.61 -2.36
C ASN A 76 3.20 -9.65 -3.54
N ARG A 77 2.12 -9.86 -4.30
CA ARG A 77 1.73 -8.96 -5.37
C ARG A 77 1.13 -7.67 -4.81
N LEU A 78 1.95 -6.63 -4.77
CA LEU A 78 1.61 -5.28 -4.32
C LEU A 78 0.49 -4.63 -5.17
N GLY A 79 -0.12 -3.59 -4.64
CA GLY A 79 -1.21 -2.83 -5.27
C GLY A 79 -0.80 -2.23 -6.62
N GLN A 80 -1.60 -2.51 -7.64
CA GLN A 80 -1.40 -2.04 -9.01
C GLN A 80 -2.05 -0.67 -9.21
N ALA A 81 -1.75 -0.01 -10.33
CA ALA A 81 -2.28 1.31 -10.64
C ALA A 81 -3.83 1.33 -10.60
N GLY A 82 -4.39 2.28 -9.86
CA GLY A 82 -5.83 2.44 -9.66
C GLY A 82 -6.45 1.53 -8.60
N GLU A 83 -5.72 0.52 -8.10
CA GLU A 83 -6.20 -0.31 -6.98
C GLU A 83 -6.15 0.47 -5.66
N VAL A 84 -7.04 0.11 -4.73
CA VAL A 84 -7.06 0.67 -3.38
C VAL A 84 -5.80 0.22 -2.65
N CYS A 85 -5.21 1.14 -1.89
CA CYS A 85 -4.02 0.88 -1.10
C CYS A 85 -4.29 1.23 0.37
N GLU A 86 -3.69 0.44 1.25
CA GLU A 86 -3.81 0.56 2.70
C GLU A 86 -2.43 0.33 3.34
N SER A 87 -2.30 0.62 4.63
CA SER A 87 -1.02 0.52 5.34
C SER A 87 -0.34 -0.85 5.27
N SER A 88 -1.12 -1.92 5.07
CA SER A 88 -0.60 -3.30 4.91
C SER A 88 -0.24 -3.63 3.46
N CYS A 89 -1.12 -3.29 2.51
CA CYS A 89 -0.92 -3.49 1.07
C CYS A 89 -0.44 -2.19 0.41
N GLY A 90 0.89 -2.07 0.30
CA GLY A 90 1.54 -0.98 -0.41
C GLY A 90 1.37 -1.07 -1.92
N CYS A 91 1.74 0.02 -2.61
CA CYS A 91 1.73 0.09 -4.07
C CYS A 91 3.00 -0.50 -4.67
N ASP A 92 2.87 -1.00 -5.89
CA ASP A 92 3.97 -1.54 -6.68
C ASP A 92 5.00 -0.45 -7.08
N GLN A 93 6.13 -0.87 -7.63
CA GLN A 93 7.23 0.03 -7.96
C GLN A 93 6.79 1.15 -8.92
N GLY A 94 7.18 2.39 -8.58
CA GLY A 94 6.84 3.59 -9.37
C GLY A 94 5.47 4.18 -9.04
N LEU A 95 4.69 3.52 -8.19
CA LEU A 95 3.40 4.00 -7.71
C LEU A 95 3.49 4.48 -6.26
N GLU A 96 2.61 5.39 -5.90
CA GLU A 96 2.48 5.92 -4.55
C GLU A 96 1.01 5.88 -4.11
N CYS A 97 0.79 5.49 -2.86
CA CYS A 97 -0.53 5.46 -2.25
C CYS A 97 -0.98 6.89 -1.96
N TYR A 98 -1.98 7.37 -2.69
CA TYR A 98 -2.42 8.76 -2.61
C TYR A 98 -3.94 8.86 -2.54
N ARG A 99 -4.42 9.83 -1.74
CA ARG A 99 -5.82 10.24 -1.68
C ARG A 99 -5.98 11.55 -2.45
N PRO A 100 -6.69 11.56 -3.59
CA PRO A 100 -7.02 12.79 -4.27
C PRO A 100 -7.81 13.73 -3.37
N MET A 101 -7.55 15.03 -3.48
CA MET A 101 -8.38 16.05 -2.86
C MET A 101 -9.75 16.09 -3.52
N SER A 102 -10.80 15.97 -2.71
CA SER A 102 -12.22 16.11 -3.10
C SER A 102 -12.95 16.83 -1.96
N GLY A 103 -14.04 17.53 -2.23
CA GLY A 103 -14.90 18.04 -1.15
C GLY A 103 -15.95 17.01 -0.69
N ALA A 104 -16.10 15.89 -1.39
CA ALA A 104 -16.67 14.68 -0.81
C ALA A 104 -15.75 14.12 0.28
N CYS A 105 -16.34 13.73 1.43
CA CYS A 105 -15.55 13.08 2.48
C CYS A 105 -15.04 11.73 2.00
N CYS A 106 -13.71 11.65 2.12
CA CYS A 106 -12.98 10.44 2.44
C CYS A 106 -12.86 9.43 1.29
N PRO A 107 -12.51 9.86 0.06
CA PRO A 107 -12.24 8.93 -1.03
C PRO A 107 -11.17 7.90 -0.62
N PRO A 108 -11.22 6.67 -1.15
CA PRO A 108 -10.23 5.67 -0.78
C PRO A 108 -8.86 6.11 -1.30
N MET A 109 -7.81 5.73 -0.56
CA MET A 109 -6.46 5.86 -1.10
C MET A 109 -6.28 4.85 -2.21
N ARG A 110 -5.63 5.25 -3.31
CA ARG A 110 -5.34 4.37 -4.43
C ARG A 110 -3.89 4.52 -4.87
N CYS A 111 -3.39 3.53 -5.58
CA CYS A 111 -2.07 3.59 -6.18
C CYS A 111 -2.10 4.45 -7.45
N TYR A 112 -1.33 5.53 -7.45
CA TYR A 112 -1.15 6.42 -8.58
C TYR A 112 0.33 6.52 -8.95
N ASP A 113 0.64 6.96 -10.17
CA ASP A 113 2.01 7.25 -10.56
C ASP A 113 2.68 8.25 -9.60
N ALA A 114 3.87 7.92 -9.10
CA ALA A 114 4.57 8.77 -8.13
C ALA A 114 4.83 10.20 -8.66
N ALA A 115 5.06 10.34 -9.97
CA ALA A 115 5.22 11.65 -10.62
C ALA A 115 3.93 12.49 -10.56
N TYR A 116 2.77 11.85 -10.78
CA TYR A 116 1.47 12.50 -10.63
C TYR A 116 1.21 12.89 -9.17
N VAL A 117 1.47 12.00 -8.22
CA VAL A 117 1.29 12.28 -6.78
C VAL A 117 2.15 13.47 -6.34
N LYS A 118 3.39 13.54 -6.81
CA LYS A 118 4.28 14.69 -6.57
C LYS A 118 3.68 15.99 -7.10
N GLN A 119 3.23 16.00 -8.35
CA GLN A 119 2.59 17.17 -8.96
C GLN A 119 1.34 17.61 -8.19
N GLN A 120 0.51 16.66 -7.76
CA GLN A 120 -0.69 16.95 -6.97
C GLN A 120 -0.32 17.57 -5.61
N ARG A 121 0.66 17.01 -4.89
CA ARG A 121 1.11 17.55 -3.61
C ARG A 121 1.62 18.99 -3.75
N GLU A 122 2.42 19.26 -4.78
CA GLU A 122 2.91 20.61 -5.07
C GLU A 122 1.77 21.57 -5.42
N TYR A 123 0.82 21.14 -6.25
CA TYR A 123 -0.35 21.93 -6.60
C TYR A 123 -1.17 22.30 -5.35
N TRP A 124 -1.52 21.32 -4.52
CA TRP A 124 -2.35 21.56 -3.33
C TRP A 124 -1.62 22.38 -2.27
N HIS A 125 -0.31 22.17 -2.09
CA HIS A 125 0.51 23.00 -1.22
C HIS A 125 0.45 24.49 -1.61
N ASN A 126 0.60 24.78 -2.91
CA ASN A 126 0.52 26.15 -3.43
C ASN A 126 -0.92 26.70 -3.39
N CYS A 127 -1.90 25.85 -3.68
CA CYS A 127 -3.32 26.17 -3.61
C CYS A 127 -3.73 26.63 -2.20
N PHE A 128 -3.33 25.92 -1.14
CA PHE A 128 -3.67 26.28 0.24
C PHE A 128 -3.02 27.59 0.70
N SER A 129 -1.95 28.03 0.03
CA SER A 129 -1.30 29.31 0.30
C SER A 129 -1.95 30.47 -0.49
N ASN A 130 -2.84 30.18 -1.44
CA ASN A 130 -3.50 31.18 -2.28
C ASN A 130 -4.97 31.38 -1.83
N PRO A 131 -5.37 32.59 -1.39
CA PRO A 131 -6.73 32.86 -0.95
C PRO A 131 -7.80 32.73 -2.05
N HIS A 132 -7.39 32.67 -3.32
CA HIS A 132 -8.26 32.50 -4.48
C HIS A 132 -8.32 31.06 -5.00
N CYS A 133 -7.65 30.10 -4.35
CA CYS A 133 -7.69 28.74 -4.84
C CYS A 133 -9.09 28.13 -4.65
N ALA A 134 -9.63 27.54 -5.72
CA ALA A 134 -10.89 26.81 -5.67
C ALA A 134 -10.65 25.41 -5.11
N ILE A 135 -11.17 25.16 -3.90
CA ILE A 135 -11.19 23.83 -3.30
C ILE A 135 -12.31 23.02 -3.98
N PRO A 136 -12.09 21.72 -4.29
CA PRO A 136 -13.12 20.89 -4.89
C PRO A 136 -14.37 20.82 -4.00
N PRO A 137 -15.58 20.79 -4.59
CA PRO A 137 -16.83 20.66 -3.84
C PRO A 137 -17.00 19.26 -3.24
#